data_AF-A0A1G9LS55-F1
#
_entry.id   AF-A0A1G9LS55-F1
#
_cell.length_a   1.000
_cell.length_b   1.000
_cell.length_c   1.000
_cell.angle_alpha   90.00
_cell.angle_beta   90.00
_cell.angle_gamma   90.00
#
_symmetry.space_group_name_H-M   'P 1'
#
loop_
_entity.id
_entity.type
_entity.pdbx_description
1 polymer ?
#
loop_
_entity_poly.entity_id
_entity_poly.type
_entity_poly.pdbx_seq_one_letter_code
_entity_poly.pdbx_strand_id
1 'polypeptide(L)' 'PHTLRHTAAMALLHAGVDTSTIALWLGHTSTKATDIYLHADLATKEKALARTAPPGVGTRRYRPGDSLLAFLENL' A
#
# COMPACT_ATOMS: atom_id res chain seq x y z
N PRO A 1 -8.61 19.54 -4.56
CA PRO A 1 -9.73 18.87 -3.86
C PRO A 1 -9.69 17.32 -3.80
N HIS A 2 -8.77 16.63 -4.49
CA HIS A 2 -8.66 15.17 -4.46
C HIS A 2 -7.65 14.63 -3.44
N THR A 3 -6.57 15.37 -3.16
CA THR A 3 -5.47 14.95 -2.27
C THR A 3 -5.95 14.58 -0.86
N LEU A 4 -6.79 15.41 -0.24
CA LEU A 4 -7.32 15.14 1.11
C LEU A 4 -8.24 13.91 1.15
N ARG A 5 -9.01 13.67 0.08
CA ARG A 5 -9.83 12.47 -0.05
C ARG A 5 -8.95 11.21 -0.16
N HIS A 6 -7.85 11.29 -0.90
CA HIS A 6 -6.87 10.20 -0.97
C HIS A 6 -6.19 9.93 0.38
N THR A 7 -5.80 10.99 1.10
CA THR A 7 -5.20 10.85 2.44
C THR A 7 -6.16 10.18 3.43
N ALA A 8 -7.42 10.59 3.45
CA ALA A 8 -8.43 9.99 4.32
C ALA A 8 -8.70 8.51 3.98
N ALA A 9 -8.78 8.17 2.69
CA ALA A 9 -8.95 6.79 2.25
C ALA A 9 -7.79 5.87 2.71
N MET A 10 -6.54 6.34 2.55
CA MET A 10 -5.35 5.59 2.96
C MET A 10 -5.26 5.43 4.48
N ALA A 11 -5.65 6.46 5.25
CA ALA A 11 -5.67 6.37 6.71
C ALA A 11 -6.64 5.29 7.21
N LEU A 12 -7.84 5.21 6.62
CA LEU A 12 -8.83 4.19 6.96
C LEU A 12 -8.36 2.79 6.54
N LEU A 13 -7.74 2.67 5.36
CA LEU A 13 -7.19 1.39 4.89
C LEU A 13 -6.11 0.86 5.83
N HIS A 14 -5.16 1.71 6.24
CA HIS A 14 -4.11 1.32 7.19
C HIS A 14 -4.65 0.99 8.59
N ALA A 15 -5.78 1.58 9.00
CA ALA A 15 -6.47 1.25 10.23
C ALA A 15 -7.25 -0.09 10.15
N GLY A 16 -7.23 -0.76 9.00
CA GLY A 16 -7.87 -2.06 8.79
C GLY A 16 -9.36 -1.97 8.46
N VAL A 17 -9.85 -0.79 8.07
CA VAL A 17 -11.24 -0.62 7.63
C VAL A 17 -11.42 -1.23 6.23
N ASP A 18 -12.47 -2.03 6.07
CA ASP A 18 -12.76 -2.69 4.80
C ASP A 18 -13.01 -1.70 3.66
N THR A 19 -12.56 -2.06 2.46
CA THR A 19 -12.60 -1.18 1.28
C THR A 19 -14.01 -0.84 0.82
N SER A 20 -15.00 -1.71 1.08
CA SER A 20 -16.41 -1.41 0.82
C SER A 20 -16.93 -0.31 1.76
N THR A 21 -16.48 -0.30 3.02
CA THR A 21 -16.84 0.73 4.01
C THR A 21 -16.19 2.08 3.67
N ILE A 22 -14.93 2.06 3.22
CA ILE A 22 -14.23 3.26 2.75
C ILE A 22 -14.91 3.84 1.50
N ALA A 23 -15.31 3.00 0.55
CA ALA A 23 -16.03 3.41 -0.65
C ALA A 23 -17.38 4.09 -0.30
N LEU A 24 -18.11 3.53 0.66
CA LEU A 24 -19.37 4.07 1.16
C LEU A 24 -19.17 5.43 1.84
N TRP A 25 -18.15 5.58 2.68
CA TRP A 25 -17.81 6.83 3.37
C TRP A 25 -17.39 7.96 2.42
N LEU A 26 -16.76 7.62 1.29
CA LEU A 26 -16.33 8.59 0.29
C LEU A 26 -17.42 8.94 -0.73
N GLY A 27 -18.61 8.31 -0.62
CA GLY A 27 -19.75 8.56 -1.50
C GLY A 27 -19.59 7.97 -2.91
N HIS A 28 -18.74 6.95 -3.07
CA HIS A 28 -18.56 6.28 -4.36
C HIS A 28 -19.61 5.18 -4.53
N THR A 29 -20.42 5.25 -5.59
CA THR A 29 -21.39 4.21 -5.99
C THR A 29 -20.74 2.96 -6.59
N SER A 30 -19.41 2.95 -6.76
CA SER A 30 -18.62 1.81 -7.25
C SER A 30 -17.28 1.71 -6.52
N THR A 31 -16.91 0.50 -6.11
CA THR A 31 -15.61 0.17 -5.48
C THR A 31 -14.43 0.26 -6.45
N LYS A 32 -14.68 0.41 -7.76
CA LYS A 32 -13.65 0.52 -8.80
C LYS A 32 -12.72 1.73 -8.60
N ALA A 33 -13.22 2.82 -8.01
CA ALA A 33 -12.41 3.99 -7.67
C ALA A 33 -11.53 3.77 -6.42
N THR A 34 -11.79 2.72 -5.65
CA THR A 34 -11.10 2.37 -4.40
C THR A 34 -10.03 1.29 -4.59
N ASP A 35 -10.09 0.52 -5.68
CA ASP A 35 -9.07 -0.48 -6.06
C ASP A 35 -7.66 0.10 -6.20
N ILE A 36 -7.54 1.38 -6.57
CA ILE A 36 -6.24 2.06 -6.63
C ILE A 36 -5.53 2.05 -5.26
N TYR A 37 -6.27 2.12 -4.15
CA TYR A 37 -5.68 2.11 -2.80
C TYR A 37 -5.20 0.71 -2.38
N LEU A 38 -5.89 -0.35 -2.82
CA LEU A 38 -5.47 -1.75 -2.64
C LEU A 38 -4.14 -2.03 -3.36
N HIS A 39 -3.92 -1.40 -4.53
CA HIS A 39 -2.65 -1.49 -5.22
C HIS A 39 -1.55 -0.61 -4.61
N ALA A 40 -1.90 0.48 -3.92
CA ALA A 40 -0.95 1.42 -3.33
C ALA A 40 -0.34 0.93 -2.00
N ASP A 41 -1.02 0.06 -1.26
CA ASP A 41 -0.52 -0.42 0.03
C ASP A 41 0.50 -1.56 -0.12
N LEU A 42 1.77 -1.15 -0.19
CA LEU A 42 2.92 -2.05 -0.19
C LEU A 42 3.03 -2.87 1.12
N ALA A 43 2.54 -2.36 2.26
CA ALA A 43 2.60 -3.07 3.53
C ALA A 43 1.60 -4.22 3.59
N THR A 44 0.40 -4.06 3.03
CA THR A 44 -0.57 -5.15 2.89
C THR A 44 -0.05 -6.23 1.93
N LYS A 45 0.59 -5.84 0.82
CA LYS A 45 1.25 -6.80 -0.09
C LYS A 45 2.40 -7.54 0.59
N GLU A 46 3.22 -6.84 1.37
CA GLU A 46 4.32 -7.44 2.15
C GLU A 46 3.79 -8.46 3.18
N LYS A 47 2.72 -8.12 3.92
CA LYS A 47 2.06 -9.05 4.86
C LYS A 47 1.50 -10.29 4.17
N ALA A 48 0.88 -10.13 2.99
CA ALA A 48 0.35 -11.26 2.23
C ALA A 48 1.48 -12.19 1.76
N LEU A 49 2.58 -11.64 1.22
CA LEU A 49 3.75 -12.41 0.78
C LEU A 49 4.44 -13.14 1.95
N ALA A 50 4.52 -12.53 3.12
CA ALA A 50 5.07 -13.17 4.32
C ALA A 50 4.29 -14.42 4.74
N ARG A 51 2.97 -14.44 4.53
CA ARG A 51 2.10 -15.60 4.85
C ARG A 51 2.26 -16.78 3.89
N THR A 52 2.85 -16.55 2.71
CA THR A 52 3.12 -17.57 1.69
C THR A 52 4.58 -17.99 1.63
N ALA A 53 5.44 -17.46 2.50
CA ALA A 53 6.87 -17.78 2.51
C ALA A 53 7.09 -19.26 2.91
N PRO A 54 7.90 -20.03 2.14
CA PRO A 54 8.24 -21.40 2.52
C PRO A 54 8.96 -21.44 3.88
N PRO A 55 8.63 -22.39 4.77
CA PRO A 55 9.35 -22.53 6.03
C PRO A 55 10.84 -22.81 5.78
N GLY A 56 11.71 -22.02 6.41
CA GLY A 56 13.17 -22.11 6.28
C GLY A 56 13.82 -21.17 5.25
N VAL A 57 13.03 -20.41 4.48
CA VAL A 57 13.56 -19.37 3.58
C VAL A 57 13.51 -18.02 4.28
N GLY A 58 14.67 -17.45 4.61
CA GLY A 58 14.74 -16.11 5.18
C GLY A 58 14.20 -15.06 4.20
N THR A 59 13.15 -14.34 4.58
CA THR A 59 12.66 -13.21 3.80
C THR A 59 13.71 -12.09 3.85
N ARG A 60 14.42 -11.86 2.73
CA ARG A 60 15.41 -10.76 2.65
C ARG A 60 14.75 -9.53 2.01
N ARG A 61 14.61 -8.46 2.79
CA ARG A 61 14.24 -7.16 2.25
C ARG A 61 15.40 -6.61 1.43
N TYR A 62 15.10 -6.14 0.22
CA TYR A 62 16.12 -5.48 -0.60
C TYR A 62 16.67 -4.26 0.14
N ARG A 63 17.99 -4.19 0.23
CA ARG A 63 18.71 -3.01 0.71
C ARG A 63 19.47 -2.45 -0.49
N PRO A 64 19.11 -1.23 -0.96
CA PRO A 64 19.86 -0.60 -2.04
C PRO A 64 21.30 -0.36 -1.59
N GLY A 65 22.24 -0.52 -2.53
CA GLY A 65 23.64 -0.18 -2.30
C GLY A 65 23.88 1.32 -2.42
N ASP A 66 24.99 1.78 -1.85
CA ASP A 66 25.33 3.21 -1.75
C ASP A 66 25.36 3.91 -3.11
N SER A 67 25.78 3.23 -4.18
CA SER A 67 25.80 3.78 -5.54
C SER A 67 24.40 4.08 -6.10
N LEU A 68 23.41 3.24 -5.78
CA LEU A 68 22.03 3.47 -6.21
C LEU A 68 21.38 4.61 -5.41
N LEU A 69 21.67 4.69 -4.11
CA LEU A 69 21.19 5.79 -3.26
C LEU A 69 21.77 7.13 -3.73
N ALA A 70 23.09 7.18 -3.96
CA ALA A 70 23.77 8.38 -4.45
C ALA A 70 23.26 8.85 -5.83
N PHE A 71 22.87 7.93 -6.72
CA PHE A 71 22.24 8.29 -7.98
C PHE A 71 20.86 8.94 -7.78
N LEU A 72 20.02 8.35 -6.92
CA LEU A 72 18.66 8.84 -6.66
C LEU A 72 18.62 10.18 -5.92
N GLU A 73 19.60 10.45 -5.05
CA GLU A 73 19.75 11.73 -4.35
C GLU A 73 20.15 12.89 -5.29
N ASN A 74 20.69 12.57 -6.48
CA ASN A 74 21.14 13.54 -7.47
C ASN A 74 20.16 13.70 -8.66
N LEU A 75 18.92 13.21 -8.54
CA LEU A 75 17.83 13.41 -9.50
C LEU A 75 16.99 14.64 -9.15
#